data_AF-A0ABD7CVE4-F1
#
_entry.id   AF-A0ABD7CVE4-F1
#
_cell.length_a   1.000
_cell.length_b   1.000
_cell.length_c   1.000
_cell.angle_alpha   90.00
_cell.angle_beta   90.00
_cell.angle_gamma   90.00
#
_symmetry.space_group_name_H-M   'P 1'
#
loop_
_entity.id
_entity.type
_entity.pdbx_description
1 polymer ?
#
loop_
_entity_poly.entity_id
_entity_poly.type
_entity_poly.pdbx_seq_one_letter_code
_entity_poly.pdbx_strand_id
1 'polypeptide(L)'
;MNDVRELLDRAAGGAGQPAFSAGAVYAKAARIRRRRRAAASAAVLAVVAAGAFTLPRTGGDEDPAPASVASAGPSASPSAAAADRAGRLAALLPPDVGEIEEVSLLALIKGATPEQARTDRLGPLDGQYAFRRDGGVGYLVLTLEDREAVERKTGRPADPDEDLCVRVGQEPSRTDCEREALPGGRALTTWRDTMDVGGDDGVGWGPELAGRLVQPDGSQFLVRSSTGFEGTGTQGPLLLEPPLSRAQLKELLTGPEVQPKG
;
A
#
# COMPACT_ATOMS: atom_id res chain seq x y z
N MET A 1 41.23 -24.63 35.84
CA MET A 1 40.73 -23.81 34.71
C MET A 1 40.32 -24.74 33.58
N ASN A 2 39.11 -25.28 33.66
CA ASN A 2 38.43 -26.03 32.59
C ASN A 2 36.94 -26.03 32.94
N ASP A 3 36.23 -24.94 32.64
CA ASP A 3 34.86 -24.77 33.18
C ASP A 3 33.88 -24.06 32.25
N VAL A 4 34.20 -23.89 30.96
CA VAL A 4 33.26 -23.28 30.00
C VAL A 4 33.08 -24.15 28.77
N ARG A 5 34.16 -24.70 28.22
CA ARG A 5 34.09 -25.62 27.09
C ARG A 5 33.31 -26.90 27.41
N GLU A 6 33.53 -27.47 28.59
CA GLU A 6 32.86 -28.71 28.97
C GLU A 6 31.36 -28.49 29.25
N LEU A 7 30.98 -27.31 29.77
CA LEU A 7 29.57 -26.93 29.95
C LEU A 7 28.87 -26.69 28.60
N LEU A 8 29.57 -26.09 27.62
CA LEU A 8 29.02 -25.88 26.28
C LEU A 8 28.85 -27.18 25.51
N ASP A 9 29.80 -28.12 25.61
CA ASP A 9 29.68 -29.43 24.96
C ASP A 9 28.54 -30.26 25.57
N ARG A 10 28.32 -30.15 26.88
CA ARG A 10 27.20 -30.83 27.57
C ARG A 10 25.84 -30.21 27.23
N ALA A 11 25.77 -28.91 26.97
CA ALA A 11 24.56 -28.22 26.52
C ALA A 11 24.22 -28.52 25.05
N ALA A 12 25.23 -28.66 24.19
CA ALA A 12 25.03 -28.98 22.77
C ALA A 12 24.54 -30.41 22.55
N GLY A 13 24.92 -31.36 23.41
CA GLY A 13 24.49 -32.77 23.31
C GLY A 13 23.01 -33.02 23.64
N GLY A 14 22.34 -32.09 24.35
CA GLY A 14 20.94 -32.23 24.78
C GLY A 14 19.92 -31.51 23.90
N ALA A 15 20.36 -30.63 23.01
CA ALA A 15 19.49 -29.94 22.06
C ALA A 15 19.26 -30.83 20.84
N GLY A 16 18.13 -31.55 20.82
CA GLY A 16 17.70 -32.33 19.67
C GLY A 16 17.77 -31.53 18.37
N GLN A 17 18.14 -32.18 17.27
CA GLN A 17 18.24 -31.53 15.96
C GLN A 17 16.87 -30.94 15.56
N PRO A 18 16.83 -29.68 15.05
CA PRO A 18 15.58 -29.11 14.54
C PRO A 18 15.09 -29.96 13.36
N ALA A 19 13.80 -30.32 13.40
CA ALA A 19 13.13 -31.19 12.41
C ALA A 19 13.02 -30.59 11.00
N PHE A 20 13.65 -29.44 10.73
CA PHE A 20 13.63 -28.78 9.44
C PHE A 20 15.03 -28.30 9.07
N SER A 21 15.60 -28.91 8.02
CA SER A 21 16.89 -28.49 7.50
C SER A 21 16.76 -27.16 6.75
N ALA A 22 17.73 -26.27 6.95
CA ALA A 22 17.83 -24.97 6.27
C ALA A 22 17.73 -25.09 4.73
N GLY A 23 18.05 -26.27 4.17
CA GLY A 23 17.90 -26.58 2.74
C GLY A 23 16.46 -26.50 2.22
N ALA A 24 15.45 -26.76 3.07
CA ALA A 24 14.04 -26.68 2.66
C ALA A 24 13.58 -25.23 2.39
N VAL A 25 14.14 -24.26 3.12
CA VAL A 25 13.84 -22.83 2.96
C VAL A 25 14.48 -22.28 1.66
N TYR A 26 15.71 -22.70 1.35
CA TYR A 26 16.37 -22.31 0.10
C TYR A 26 15.80 -23.01 -1.15
N ALA A 27 15.23 -24.21 -1.01
CA ALA A 27 14.56 -24.91 -2.11
C ALA A 27 13.26 -24.22 -2.57
N LYS A 28 12.51 -23.59 -1.65
CA LYS A 28 11.27 -22.85 -1.96
C LYS A 28 11.57 -21.56 -2.73
N ALA A 29 12.67 -20.86 -2.41
CA ALA A 29 13.12 -19.67 -3.13
C ALA A 29 13.61 -19.98 -4.57
N ALA A 30 14.25 -21.15 -4.78
CA ALA A 30 14.72 -21.55 -6.12
C ALA A 30 13.57 -21.88 -7.09
N ARG A 31 12.43 -22.38 -6.59
CA ARG A 31 11.26 -22.75 -7.41
C ARG A 31 10.56 -21.53 -8.04
N ILE A 32 10.55 -20.40 -7.32
CA ILE A 32 9.97 -19.13 -7.79
C ILE A 32 10.82 -18.52 -8.91
N ARG A 33 12.15 -18.58 -8.80
CA ARG A 33 13.06 -18.12 -9.87
C ARG A 33 12.96 -18.93 -11.16
N ARG A 34 12.70 -20.24 -11.07
CA ARG A 34 12.51 -21.09 -12.28
C ARG A 34 11.20 -20.79 -13.00
N ARG A 35 10.11 -20.48 -12.28
CA ARG A 35 8.83 -20.07 -12.90
C ARG A 35 8.94 -18.73 -13.64
N ARG A 36 9.70 -17.77 -13.10
CA ARG A 36 9.95 -16.48 -13.78
C ARG A 36 10.77 -16.60 -15.08
N ARG A 37 11.71 -17.55 -15.17
CA ARG A 37 12.49 -17.76 -16.41
C ARG A 37 11.72 -18.48 -17.52
N ALA A 38 10.68 -19.24 -17.20
CA ALA A 38 9.84 -19.91 -18.21
C ALA A 38 8.81 -18.96 -18.85
N ALA A 39 8.40 -17.89 -18.16
CA ALA A 39 7.41 -16.93 -18.66
C ALA A 39 8.01 -15.79 -19.52
N ALA A 40 9.35 -15.64 -19.56
CA ALA A 40 10.02 -14.57 -20.29
C ALA A 40 10.44 -14.93 -21.74
N SER A 41 10.08 -16.12 -22.22
CA SER A 41 10.52 -16.65 -23.52
C SER A 41 9.34 -17.05 -24.40
N ALA A 42 8.38 -16.15 -24.63
CA ALA A 42 7.33 -16.37 -25.63
C ALA A 42 6.66 -15.05 -26.08
N ALA A 43 7.39 -14.21 -26.81
CA ALA A 43 6.81 -13.23 -27.75
C ALA A 43 7.90 -12.63 -28.65
N VAL A 44 8.36 -13.42 -29.62
CA VAL A 44 8.99 -12.89 -30.84
C VAL A 44 7.99 -13.12 -31.95
N LEU A 45 7.40 -12.06 -32.49
CA LEU A 45 6.92 -12.02 -33.87
C LEU A 45 6.94 -10.55 -34.34
N ALA A 46 7.84 -10.31 -35.28
CA ALA A 46 8.06 -9.05 -35.96
C ALA A 46 6.93 -8.75 -36.96
N VAL A 47 6.51 -7.49 -37.04
CA VAL A 47 5.75 -6.96 -38.19
C VAL A 47 6.63 -5.89 -38.84
N VAL A 48 6.96 -6.12 -40.10
CA VAL A 48 7.75 -5.24 -40.97
C VAL A 48 6.81 -4.44 -41.88
N ALA A 49 7.07 -3.13 -41.93
CA ALA A 49 6.88 -2.16 -43.01
C ALA A 49 5.53 -1.99 -43.74
N ALA A 50 5.05 -0.74 -43.76
CA ALA A 50 4.76 0.00 -45.00
C ALA A 50 4.77 1.51 -44.70
N GLY A 51 5.60 2.27 -45.42
CA GLY A 51 5.59 3.74 -45.41
C GLY A 51 4.92 4.31 -46.67
N ALA A 52 4.54 5.59 -46.62
CA ALA A 52 4.78 6.61 -47.66
C ALA A 52 4.05 7.94 -47.34
N PHE A 53 4.86 9.03 -47.28
CA PHE A 53 4.67 10.43 -47.74
C PHE A 53 3.26 11.07 -47.73
N THR A 54 3.07 12.31 -47.22
CA THR A 54 3.57 13.58 -47.78
C THR A 54 3.41 14.76 -46.80
N LEU A 55 4.40 15.66 -46.76
CA LEU A 55 4.30 17.09 -46.38
C LEU A 55 4.05 17.89 -47.69
N PRO A 56 3.45 19.12 -47.73
CA PRO A 56 3.98 20.31 -47.02
C PRO A 56 2.98 21.43 -46.65
N ARG A 57 3.36 22.36 -45.76
CA ARG A 57 3.25 23.81 -46.03
C ARG A 57 4.01 24.66 -44.99
N THR A 58 4.69 25.68 -45.50
CA THR A 58 5.51 26.68 -44.82
C THR A 58 4.73 27.97 -44.51
N GLY A 59 5.12 28.67 -43.44
CA GLY A 59 4.94 30.12 -43.28
C GLY A 59 4.53 30.59 -41.89
N GLY A 60 5.32 31.49 -41.29
CA GLY A 60 4.89 32.40 -40.22
C GLY A 60 5.77 32.41 -38.97
N ASP A 61 6.72 33.34 -38.93
CA ASP A 61 7.52 33.73 -37.76
C ASP A 61 6.70 34.76 -36.96
N GLU A 62 6.32 34.46 -35.72
CA GLU A 62 5.86 35.45 -34.73
C GLU A 62 6.02 34.89 -33.30
N ASP A 63 6.53 35.75 -32.41
CA ASP A 63 7.09 35.50 -31.08
C ASP A 63 6.29 34.55 -30.15
N PRO A 64 6.98 33.79 -29.26
CA PRO A 64 6.33 32.88 -28.33
C PRO A 64 5.66 33.64 -27.18
N ALA A 65 4.33 33.73 -27.22
CA ALA A 65 3.54 33.95 -26.01
C ALA A 65 3.75 32.77 -25.05
N PRO A 66 3.90 32.99 -23.73
CA PRO A 66 4.07 31.90 -22.77
C PRO A 66 2.79 31.06 -22.73
N ALA A 67 2.81 29.93 -23.43
CA ALA A 67 1.78 28.92 -23.33
C ALA A 67 1.80 28.36 -21.90
N SER A 68 0.82 28.79 -21.12
CA SER A 68 0.47 28.21 -19.83
C SER A 68 0.29 26.71 -20.03
N VAL A 69 1.25 25.93 -19.54
CA VAL A 69 1.20 24.47 -19.47
C VAL A 69 0.14 24.07 -18.45
N ALA A 70 -1.12 24.06 -18.88
CA ALA A 70 -2.10 23.19 -18.26
C ALA A 70 -1.72 21.76 -18.64
N SER A 71 -0.94 21.10 -17.77
CA SER A 71 -0.74 19.66 -17.84
C SER A 71 -2.08 18.98 -17.66
N ALA A 72 -2.81 18.77 -18.76
CA ALA A 72 -3.84 17.76 -18.85
C ALA A 72 -3.12 16.40 -18.86
N GLY A 73 -2.63 16.00 -17.68
CA GLY A 73 -2.42 14.58 -17.41
C GLY A 73 -3.75 13.85 -17.62
N PRO A 74 -3.75 12.57 -18.01
CA PRO A 74 -4.97 11.84 -18.26
C PRO A 74 -5.76 11.68 -16.96
N SER A 75 -6.64 12.64 -16.66
CA SER A 75 -7.70 12.47 -15.68
C SER A 75 -8.71 11.54 -16.33
N ALA A 76 -8.56 10.25 -16.05
CA ALA A 76 -9.64 9.30 -16.28
C ALA A 76 -10.82 9.78 -15.42
N SER A 77 -11.92 10.21 -16.05
CA SER A 77 -13.12 10.60 -15.31
C SER A 77 -13.52 9.45 -14.38
N PRO A 78 -13.71 9.71 -13.08
CA PRO A 78 -14.06 8.66 -12.14
C PRO A 78 -15.41 8.05 -12.52
N SER A 79 -15.52 6.73 -12.38
CA SER A 79 -16.82 6.05 -12.51
C SER A 79 -17.81 6.60 -11.47
N ALA A 80 -19.12 6.56 -11.75
CA ALA A 80 -20.13 7.04 -10.81
C ALA A 80 -20.03 6.39 -9.41
N ALA A 81 -19.67 5.10 -9.34
CA ALA A 81 -19.46 4.40 -8.08
C ALA A 81 -18.18 4.84 -7.33
N ALA A 82 -17.16 5.31 -8.06
CA ALA A 82 -15.95 5.88 -7.46
C ALA A 82 -16.21 7.29 -6.91
N ALA A 83 -16.94 8.11 -7.67
CA ALA A 83 -17.41 9.42 -7.21
C ALA A 83 -18.31 9.30 -5.96
N ASP A 84 -19.20 8.31 -5.92
CA ASP A 84 -20.06 8.03 -4.75
C ASP A 84 -19.25 7.69 -3.50
N ARG A 85 -18.24 6.81 -3.60
CA ARG A 85 -17.40 6.45 -2.44
C ARG A 85 -16.55 7.60 -1.94
N ALA A 86 -15.92 8.36 -2.83
CA ALA A 86 -15.15 9.54 -2.43
C ALA A 86 -16.04 10.57 -1.72
N GLY A 87 -17.27 10.79 -2.22
CA GLY A 87 -18.26 11.65 -1.56
C GLY A 87 -18.70 11.12 -0.20
N ARG A 88 -18.91 9.80 -0.07
CA ARG A 88 -19.23 9.16 1.23
C ARG A 88 -18.08 9.28 2.22
N LEU A 89 -16.84 9.09 1.78
CA LEU A 89 -15.67 9.29 2.64
C LEU A 89 -15.55 10.76 3.08
N ALA A 90 -15.73 11.70 2.16
CA ALA A 90 -15.70 13.14 2.47
C ALA A 90 -16.75 13.54 3.52
N ALA A 91 -17.95 12.93 3.48
CA ALA A 91 -19.00 13.20 4.45
C ALA A 91 -18.67 12.72 5.88
N LEU A 92 -17.71 11.82 6.05
CA LEU A 92 -17.28 11.29 7.35
C LEU A 92 -16.08 12.04 7.93
N LEU A 93 -15.44 12.89 7.13
CA LEU A 93 -14.20 13.55 7.50
C LEU A 93 -14.43 15.05 7.75
N PRO A 94 -13.64 15.66 8.64
CA PRO A 94 -13.65 17.10 8.80
C PRO A 94 -13.36 17.84 7.49
N PRO A 95 -13.95 19.02 7.27
CA PRO A 95 -13.85 19.73 5.98
C PRO A 95 -12.43 20.23 5.66
N ASP A 96 -11.54 20.29 6.64
CA ASP A 96 -10.16 20.75 6.49
C ASP A 96 -9.22 19.68 5.92
N VAL A 97 -9.67 18.44 5.66
CA VAL A 97 -8.84 17.40 5.03
C VAL A 97 -8.58 17.64 3.54
N GLY A 98 -9.31 18.57 2.92
CA GLY A 98 -9.17 18.93 1.50
C GLY A 98 -10.06 18.13 0.55
N GLU A 99 -9.80 18.25 -0.75
CA GLU A 99 -10.57 17.56 -1.79
C GLU A 99 -10.19 16.07 -1.83
N ILE A 100 -11.19 15.20 -1.95
CA ILE A 100 -11.02 13.74 -1.96
C ILE A 100 -11.42 13.18 -3.31
N GLU A 101 -10.53 12.40 -3.91
CA GLU A 101 -10.78 11.67 -5.15
C GLU A 101 -10.40 10.20 -4.99
N GLU A 102 -11.23 9.26 -5.44
CA GLU A 102 -10.82 7.86 -5.54
C GLU A 102 -9.88 7.68 -6.74
N VAL A 103 -8.71 7.12 -6.49
CA VAL A 103 -7.64 6.90 -7.47
C VAL A 103 -7.23 5.43 -7.54
N SER A 104 -6.34 5.12 -8.47
CA SER A 104 -5.61 3.86 -8.49
C SER A 104 -4.11 4.14 -8.42
N LEU A 105 -3.48 3.85 -7.30
CA LEU A 105 -2.04 3.94 -7.11
C LEU A 105 -1.30 3.02 -8.08
N LEU A 106 -1.88 1.87 -8.43
CA LEU A 106 -1.27 0.99 -9.45
C LEU A 106 -1.29 1.65 -10.84
N ALA A 107 -2.36 2.36 -11.19
CA ALA A 107 -2.43 3.12 -12.44
C ALA A 107 -1.46 4.30 -12.42
N LEU A 108 -1.39 5.04 -11.31
CA LEU A 108 -0.48 6.18 -11.15
C LEU A 108 0.99 5.74 -11.20
N ILE A 109 1.38 4.79 -10.35
CA ILE A 109 2.77 4.39 -10.16
C ILE A 109 3.28 3.48 -11.29
N LYS A 110 2.41 2.61 -11.82
CA LYS A 110 2.80 1.56 -12.79
C LYS A 110 2.17 1.72 -14.17
N GLY A 111 1.36 2.75 -14.40
CA GLY A 111 0.66 2.93 -15.68
C GLY A 111 -0.33 1.80 -16.00
N ALA A 112 -0.80 1.07 -14.97
CA ALA A 112 -1.74 -0.03 -15.16
C ALA A 112 -3.09 0.47 -15.70
N THR A 113 -3.69 -0.31 -16.60
CA THR A 113 -5.03 0.00 -17.11
C THR A 113 -6.08 -0.16 -16.00
N PRO A 114 -7.28 0.43 -16.14
CA PRO A 114 -8.36 0.25 -15.17
C PRO A 114 -8.69 -1.22 -14.89
N GLU A 115 -8.60 -2.09 -15.90
CA GLU A 115 -8.83 -3.54 -15.77
C GLU A 115 -7.74 -4.22 -14.95
N GLN A 116 -6.48 -3.83 -15.15
CA GLN A 116 -5.33 -4.37 -14.40
C GLN A 116 -5.32 -3.90 -12.95
N ALA A 117 -5.86 -2.71 -12.69
CA ALA A 117 -5.95 -2.12 -11.37
C ALA A 117 -7.21 -2.49 -10.58
N ARG A 118 -8.08 -3.36 -11.12
CA ARG A 118 -9.26 -3.82 -10.37
C ARG A 118 -8.80 -4.63 -9.16
N THR A 119 -9.25 -4.19 -7.99
CA THR A 119 -9.08 -4.93 -6.74
C THR A 119 -10.45 -5.44 -6.29
N ASP A 120 -10.47 -6.65 -5.73
CA ASP A 120 -11.63 -7.11 -4.99
C ASP A 120 -11.78 -6.23 -3.75
N ARG A 121 -13.03 -5.84 -3.45
CA ARG A 121 -13.38 -4.91 -2.37
C ARG A 121 -14.40 -5.60 -1.49
N LEU A 122 -14.13 -5.63 -0.19
CA LEU A 122 -15.01 -6.23 0.80
C LEU A 122 -15.76 -5.15 1.58
N GLY A 123 -15.06 -4.07 1.93
CA GLY A 123 -15.58 -2.93 2.68
C GLY A 123 -16.32 -1.90 1.80
N PRO A 124 -17.34 -1.21 2.35
CA PRO A 124 -18.05 -0.14 1.63
C PRO A 124 -17.19 1.07 1.23
N LEU A 125 -16.05 1.26 1.91
CA LEU A 125 -15.07 2.31 1.68
C LEU A 125 -13.69 1.74 1.33
N ASP A 126 -13.60 0.46 0.96
CA ASP A 126 -12.35 -0.13 0.45
C ASP A 126 -11.95 0.58 -0.84
N GLY A 127 -10.73 1.13 -0.83
CA GLY A 127 -10.28 1.99 -1.91
C GLY A 127 -8.96 2.68 -1.64
N GLN A 128 -8.54 3.46 -2.63
CA GLN A 128 -7.35 4.29 -2.60
C GLN A 128 -7.81 5.70 -2.96
N TYR A 129 -7.45 6.67 -2.15
CA TYR A 129 -7.99 8.03 -2.23
C TYR A 129 -6.85 9.03 -2.23
N ALA A 130 -6.89 9.98 -3.17
CA ALA A 130 -6.03 11.15 -3.16
C ALA A 130 -6.71 12.27 -2.36
N PHE A 131 -5.92 12.92 -1.51
CA PHE A 131 -6.30 14.11 -0.74
C PHE A 131 -5.50 15.30 -1.24
N ARG A 132 -6.20 16.37 -1.66
CA ARG A 132 -5.57 17.59 -2.17
C ARG A 132 -5.84 18.76 -1.24
N ARG A 133 -4.77 19.33 -0.70
CA ARG A 133 -4.84 20.46 0.23
C ARG A 133 -3.56 21.27 0.15
N ASP A 134 -3.70 22.60 0.15
CA ASP A 134 -2.57 23.55 0.16
C ASP A 134 -1.52 23.29 -0.94
N GLY A 135 -1.97 22.80 -2.10
CA GLY A 135 -1.12 22.47 -3.24
C GLY A 135 -0.37 21.14 -3.15
N GLY A 136 -0.49 20.39 -2.05
CA GLY A 136 0.07 19.04 -1.91
C GLY A 136 -0.96 17.93 -2.17
N VAL A 137 -0.45 16.72 -2.40
CA VAL A 137 -1.24 15.51 -2.63
C VAL A 137 -0.78 14.38 -1.71
N GLY A 138 -1.67 13.95 -0.83
CA GLY A 138 -1.47 12.77 0.01
C GLY A 138 -2.42 11.64 -0.38
N TYR A 139 -2.22 10.47 0.21
CA TYR A 139 -3.03 9.30 -0.10
C TYR A 139 -3.56 8.60 1.14
N LEU A 140 -4.79 8.09 1.04
CA LEU A 140 -5.36 7.15 2.00
C LEU A 140 -5.64 5.83 1.29
N VAL A 141 -5.14 4.73 1.85
CA VAL A 141 -5.49 3.38 1.42
C VAL A 141 -6.29 2.73 2.52
N LEU A 142 -7.49 2.24 2.21
CA LEU A 142 -8.36 1.49 3.10
C LEU A 142 -8.57 0.10 2.50
N THR A 143 -8.33 -0.93 3.30
CA THR A 143 -8.52 -2.32 2.86
C THR A 143 -9.05 -3.16 4.00
N LEU A 144 -10.25 -3.69 3.83
CA LEU A 144 -10.76 -4.80 4.61
C LEU A 144 -10.24 -6.13 4.05
N GLU A 145 -9.72 -6.96 4.94
CA GLU A 145 -9.35 -8.33 4.66
C GLU A 145 -10.20 -9.24 5.54
N ASP A 146 -10.96 -10.14 4.90
CA ASP A 146 -11.62 -11.22 5.65
C ASP A 146 -10.58 -12.19 6.23
N ARG A 147 -11.05 -13.03 7.16
CA ARG A 147 -10.22 -14.03 7.82
C ARG A 147 -9.47 -14.92 6.83
N GLU A 148 -10.12 -15.35 5.74
CA GLU A 148 -9.52 -16.25 4.75
C GLU A 148 -8.35 -15.55 4.02
N ALA A 149 -8.53 -14.29 3.65
CA ALA A 149 -7.50 -13.47 3.04
C ALA A 149 -6.29 -13.28 3.97
N VAL A 150 -6.54 -13.06 5.27
CA VAL A 150 -5.49 -12.95 6.28
C VAL A 150 -4.75 -14.28 6.45
N GLU A 151 -5.48 -15.39 6.61
CA GLU A 151 -4.91 -16.74 6.76
C GLU A 151 -4.07 -17.12 5.54
N ARG A 152 -4.53 -16.81 4.33
CA ARG A 152 -3.79 -17.07 3.09
C ARG A 152 -2.47 -16.30 3.01
N LYS A 153 -2.43 -15.07 3.54
CA LYS A 153 -1.23 -14.20 3.52
C LYS A 153 -0.24 -14.55 4.63
N THR A 154 -0.74 -14.81 5.83
CA THR A 154 0.08 -14.89 7.05
C THR A 154 0.18 -16.30 7.64
N GLY A 155 -0.64 -17.24 7.17
CA GLY A 155 -0.73 -18.60 7.68
C GLY A 155 -1.61 -18.76 8.93
N ARG A 156 -2.20 -17.68 9.44
CA ARG A 156 -3.10 -17.68 10.60
C ARG A 156 -4.11 -16.51 10.52
N PRO A 157 -5.21 -16.52 11.28
CA PRO A 157 -6.07 -15.35 11.42
C PRO A 157 -5.31 -14.16 12.02
N ALA A 158 -5.85 -12.95 11.85
CA ALA A 158 -5.40 -11.82 12.65
C ALA A 158 -5.76 -12.06 14.13
N ASP A 159 -4.83 -11.74 15.02
CA ASP A 159 -4.99 -11.95 16.46
C ASP A 159 -5.18 -10.59 17.17
N PRO A 160 -6.36 -10.32 17.78
CA PRO A 160 -6.59 -9.11 18.53
C PRO A 160 -5.63 -8.93 19.72
N ASP A 161 -5.01 -10.00 20.22
CA ASP A 161 -4.07 -10.01 21.34
C ASP A 161 -2.61 -9.79 20.91
N GLU A 162 -2.29 -9.88 19.62
CA GLU A 162 -0.95 -9.61 19.08
C GLU A 162 -0.55 -8.13 19.25
N ASP A 163 0.60 -7.90 19.90
CA ASP A 163 1.15 -6.55 20.08
C ASP A 163 2.16 -6.20 18.98
N LEU A 164 1.72 -5.43 17.99
CA LEU A 164 2.62 -4.95 16.93
C LEU A 164 3.63 -3.89 17.40
N CYS A 165 3.39 -3.25 18.54
CA CYS A 165 4.30 -2.26 19.07
C CYS A 165 5.52 -2.90 19.74
N VAL A 166 5.42 -4.18 20.09
CA VAL A 166 6.57 -4.96 20.57
C VAL A 166 7.38 -5.43 19.37
N ARG A 167 8.66 -5.04 19.35
CA ARG A 167 9.59 -5.50 18.31
C ARG A 167 9.85 -6.99 18.45
N VAL A 168 9.65 -7.74 17.37
CA VAL A 168 10.00 -9.17 17.30
C VAL A 168 11.18 -9.36 16.36
N GLY A 169 12.26 -9.97 16.86
CA GLY A 169 13.44 -10.30 16.05
C GLY A 169 14.11 -9.08 15.40
N GLN A 170 14.33 -9.16 14.08
CA GLN A 170 15.04 -8.15 13.29
C GLN A 170 14.12 -7.16 12.57
N GLU A 171 12.81 -7.20 12.84
CA GLU A 171 11.87 -6.25 12.21
C GLU A 171 12.24 -4.79 12.50
N PRO A 172 12.03 -3.85 11.57
CA PRO A 172 12.15 -2.42 11.84
C PRO A 172 11.28 -2.05 13.04
N SER A 173 11.79 -1.18 13.91
CA SER A 173 10.98 -0.63 15.00
C SER A 173 9.90 0.27 14.43
N ARG A 174 8.64 -0.02 14.74
CA ARG A 174 7.53 0.91 14.50
C ARG A 174 7.70 2.13 15.39
N THR A 175 7.71 3.31 14.79
CA THR A 175 7.85 4.58 15.54
C THR A 175 6.48 5.09 15.98
N ASP A 176 6.41 5.77 17.13
CA ASP A 176 5.16 6.27 17.71
C ASP A 176 4.02 5.23 17.69
N CYS A 177 4.35 3.98 18.00
CA CYS A 177 3.36 2.91 17.95
C CYS A 177 2.46 2.98 19.18
N GLU A 178 1.14 3.02 18.95
CA GLU A 178 0.16 2.90 20.02
C GLU A 178 -0.83 1.80 19.67
N ARG A 179 -1.17 1.04 20.72
CA ARG A 179 -2.17 0.00 20.67
C ARG A 179 -3.29 0.33 21.63
N GLU A 180 -4.51 0.16 21.16
CA GLU A 180 -5.73 0.36 21.93
C GLU A 180 -6.63 -0.86 21.82
N ALA A 181 -7.01 -1.41 22.97
CA ALA A 181 -8.06 -2.41 23.05
C ALA A 181 -9.42 -1.71 22.92
N LEU A 182 -10.27 -2.19 22.02
CA LEU A 182 -11.57 -1.62 21.70
C LEU A 182 -12.69 -2.57 22.15
N PRO A 183 -13.90 -2.04 22.40
CA PRO A 183 -15.06 -2.86 22.74
C PRO A 183 -15.34 -3.95 21.69
N GLY A 184 -15.81 -5.11 22.14
CA GLY A 184 -16.13 -6.25 21.27
C GLY A 184 -14.92 -7.13 20.93
N GLY A 185 -13.85 -7.08 21.72
CA GLY A 185 -12.65 -7.90 21.48
C GLY A 185 -11.85 -7.46 20.26
N ARG A 186 -11.94 -6.18 19.90
CA ARG A 186 -11.22 -5.56 18.78
C ARG A 186 -9.94 -4.92 19.29
N ALA A 187 -8.96 -4.74 18.42
CA ALA A 187 -7.75 -4.00 18.76
C ALA A 187 -7.30 -3.12 17.59
N LEU A 188 -7.08 -1.84 17.86
CA LEU A 188 -6.49 -0.91 16.90
C LEU A 188 -5.03 -0.69 17.27
N THR A 189 -4.13 -0.90 16.33
CA THR A 189 -2.72 -0.49 16.44
C THR A 189 -2.41 0.51 15.36
N THR A 190 -1.77 1.63 15.72
CA THR A 190 -1.35 2.67 14.77
C THR A 190 0.11 3.05 15.02
N TRP A 191 0.84 3.38 13.96
CA TRP A 191 2.26 3.71 14.04
C TRP A 191 2.66 4.64 12.90
N ARG A 192 3.76 5.37 13.09
CA ARG A 192 4.39 6.14 12.02
C ARG A 192 5.42 5.30 11.30
N ASP A 193 5.40 5.43 9.98
CA ASP A 193 6.44 4.92 9.10
C ASP A 193 7.05 6.10 8.36
N THR A 194 8.36 6.26 8.45
CA THR A 194 9.08 7.32 7.74
C THR A 194 9.24 7.00 6.26
N MET A 195 9.02 5.73 5.85
CA MET A 195 9.19 5.24 4.49
C MET A 195 10.62 5.44 3.94
N ASP A 196 11.62 5.55 4.82
CA ASP A 196 13.03 5.79 4.46
C ASP A 196 13.64 4.65 3.62
N VAL A 197 13.01 3.48 3.60
CA VAL A 197 13.42 2.33 2.78
C VAL A 197 12.49 2.29 1.56
N GLY A 198 13.04 2.60 0.39
CA GLY A 198 12.29 2.61 -0.87
C GLY A 198 11.49 1.32 -1.08
N GLY A 199 10.23 1.47 -1.49
CA GLY A 199 9.34 0.34 -1.75
C GLY A 199 9.73 -0.45 -3.01
N ASP A 200 9.25 -1.69 -3.11
CA ASP A 200 9.37 -2.53 -4.32
C ASP A 200 8.67 -1.91 -5.56
N ASP A 201 7.87 -0.87 -5.34
CA ASP A 201 7.19 -0.09 -6.36
C ASP A 201 8.06 1.03 -6.96
N GLY A 202 9.27 1.28 -6.45
CA GLY A 202 10.24 2.17 -7.07
C GLY A 202 9.86 3.65 -7.05
N VAL A 203 8.97 4.05 -6.14
CA VAL A 203 8.68 5.46 -5.85
C VAL A 203 9.16 5.83 -4.45
N GLY A 204 9.49 7.11 -4.27
CA GLY A 204 9.88 7.66 -2.97
C GLY A 204 8.63 8.01 -2.17
N TRP A 205 8.12 7.07 -1.39
CA TRP A 205 6.99 7.34 -0.50
C TRP A 205 7.40 8.35 0.57
N GLY A 206 6.54 9.34 0.81
CA GLY A 206 6.67 10.21 1.95
C GLY A 206 6.16 9.54 3.25
N PRO A 207 6.41 10.18 4.40
CA PRO A 207 5.98 9.64 5.70
C PRO A 207 4.49 9.28 5.74
N GLU A 208 4.17 8.24 6.49
CA GLU A 208 2.80 7.79 6.67
C GLU A 208 2.43 7.49 8.12
N LEU A 209 1.14 7.64 8.40
CA LEU A 209 0.48 7.07 9.56
C LEU A 209 -0.26 5.81 9.11
N ALA A 210 0.22 4.67 9.58
CA ALA A 210 -0.36 3.37 9.28
C ALA A 210 -1.19 2.87 10.46
N GLY A 211 -2.13 1.96 10.16
CA GLY A 211 -2.98 1.36 11.16
C GLY A 211 -3.49 -0.02 10.79
N ARG A 212 -3.75 -0.82 11.82
CA ARG A 212 -4.37 -2.14 11.74
C ARG A 212 -5.46 -2.24 12.80
N LEU A 213 -6.71 -2.41 12.37
CA LEU A 213 -7.83 -2.75 13.24
C LEU A 213 -8.13 -4.24 13.08
N VAL A 214 -7.89 -5.02 14.13
CA VAL A 214 -8.19 -6.46 14.16
C VAL A 214 -9.55 -6.70 14.77
N GLN A 215 -10.34 -7.54 14.10
CA GLN A 215 -11.68 -7.96 14.52
C GLN A 215 -11.63 -9.29 15.28
N PRO A 216 -12.61 -9.61 16.14
CA PRO A 216 -12.63 -10.85 16.93
C PRO A 216 -12.78 -12.12 16.08
N ASP A 217 -13.27 -12.01 14.84
CA ASP A 217 -13.39 -13.13 13.91
C ASP A 217 -12.08 -13.47 13.16
N GLY A 218 -11.05 -12.63 13.34
CA GLY A 218 -9.75 -12.73 12.70
C GLY A 218 -9.65 -12.04 11.34
N SER A 219 -10.67 -11.27 10.94
CA SER A 219 -10.57 -10.28 9.86
C SER A 219 -9.83 -9.01 10.35
N GLN A 220 -9.41 -8.16 9.41
CA GLN A 220 -8.73 -6.91 9.75
C GLN A 220 -8.98 -5.79 8.74
N PHE A 221 -8.95 -4.55 9.22
CA PHE A 221 -8.74 -3.38 8.37
C PHE A 221 -7.28 -2.97 8.40
N LEU A 222 -6.73 -2.69 7.21
CA LEU A 222 -5.45 -2.05 7.02
C LEU A 222 -5.68 -0.63 6.51
N VAL A 223 -4.99 0.33 7.12
CA VAL A 223 -4.99 1.71 6.67
C VAL A 223 -3.57 2.23 6.49
N ARG A 224 -3.36 3.01 5.43
CA ARG A 224 -2.16 3.82 5.22
C ARG A 224 -2.58 5.23 4.86
N SER A 225 -2.17 6.20 5.67
CA SER A 225 -2.36 7.63 5.41
C SER A 225 -0.99 8.23 5.13
N SER A 226 -0.66 8.44 3.86
CA SER A 226 0.67 8.89 3.40
C SER A 226 0.64 10.34 2.96
N THR A 227 1.74 11.06 3.18
CA THR A 227 1.93 12.41 2.66
C THR A 227 2.05 12.46 1.14
N GLY A 228 2.16 11.33 0.43
CA GLY A 228 2.30 11.29 -1.02
C GLY A 228 3.47 10.41 -1.45
N PHE A 229 3.84 10.50 -2.72
CA PHE A 229 5.08 9.91 -3.23
C PHE A 229 5.73 10.77 -4.31
N GLU A 230 7.04 10.62 -4.42
CA GLU A 230 7.87 11.20 -5.47
C GLU A 230 8.20 10.16 -6.54
N GLY A 231 8.24 10.61 -7.80
CA GLY A 231 8.58 9.78 -8.95
C GLY A 231 7.51 9.78 -10.03
N THR A 232 7.57 8.80 -10.92
CA THR A 232 6.61 8.66 -12.03
C THR A 232 5.18 8.51 -11.49
N GLY A 233 4.25 9.28 -12.05
CA GLY A 233 2.84 9.23 -11.66
C GLY A 233 2.48 10.12 -10.46
N THR A 234 3.44 10.86 -9.92
CA THR A 234 3.15 11.86 -8.88
C THR A 234 2.16 12.90 -9.40
N GLN A 235 1.24 13.32 -8.54
CA GLN A 235 0.16 14.25 -8.88
C GLN A 235 0.38 15.65 -8.28
N GLY A 236 1.48 15.86 -7.56
CA GLY A 236 1.84 17.11 -6.91
C GLY A 236 2.91 16.92 -5.83
N PRO A 237 3.34 18.00 -5.17
CA PRO A 237 4.18 17.92 -3.97
C PRO A 237 3.55 17.06 -2.87
N LEU A 238 4.38 16.51 -1.98
CA LEU A 238 3.90 15.84 -0.77
C LEU A 238 3.12 16.82 0.11
N LEU A 239 2.10 16.33 0.81
CA LEU A 239 1.53 17.04 1.95
C LEU A 239 2.58 17.18 3.06
N LEU A 240 2.46 18.25 3.85
CA LEU A 240 3.32 18.46 5.01
C LEU A 240 3.09 17.39 6.10
N GLU A 241 1.86 16.91 6.22
CA GLU A 241 1.45 15.87 7.16
C GLU A 241 0.52 14.87 6.47
N PRO A 242 0.47 13.61 6.96
CA PRO A 242 -0.54 12.65 6.50
C PRO A 242 -1.95 13.26 6.50
N PRO A 243 -2.80 12.91 5.52
CA PRO A 243 -4.11 13.55 5.38
C PRO A 243 -5.03 13.32 6.58
N LEU A 244 -4.84 12.23 7.33
CA LEU A 244 -5.59 11.95 8.54
C LEU A 244 -4.68 11.87 9.77
N SER A 245 -5.11 12.54 10.83
CA SER A 245 -4.56 12.35 12.17
C SER A 245 -4.94 10.98 12.73
N ARG A 246 -4.27 10.57 13.82
CA ARG A 246 -4.57 9.32 14.53
C ARG A 246 -6.00 9.28 15.07
N ALA A 247 -6.49 10.41 15.59
CA ALA A 247 -7.84 10.52 16.10
C ALA A 247 -8.88 10.32 14.98
N GLN A 248 -8.68 10.99 13.83
CA GLN A 248 -9.56 10.84 12.66
C GLN A 248 -9.51 9.43 12.09
N LEU A 249 -8.33 8.78 12.03
CA LEU A 249 -8.23 7.38 11.62
C LEU A 249 -8.98 6.44 12.54
N LYS A 250 -8.87 6.64 13.86
CA LYS A 250 -9.61 5.85 14.84
C LYS A 250 -11.12 6.01 14.66
N GLU A 251 -11.59 7.25 14.54
CA GLU A 251 -13.01 7.54 14.32
C GLU A 251 -13.52 6.88 13.04
N LEU A 252 -12.80 7.04 11.92
CA LEU A 252 -13.14 6.41 10.64
C LEU A 252 -13.19 4.88 10.74
N LEU A 253 -12.15 4.24 11.30
CA LEU A 253 -12.05 2.78 11.33
C LEU A 253 -13.03 2.12 12.30
N THR A 254 -13.44 2.84 13.36
CA THR A 254 -14.39 2.32 14.35
C THR A 254 -15.84 2.67 14.03
N GLY A 255 -16.07 3.55 13.05
CA GLY A 255 -17.39 3.91 12.55
C GLY A 255 -18.12 2.76 11.84
N PRO A 256 -19.46 2.73 11.88
CA PRO A 256 -20.24 1.71 11.19
C PRO A 256 -20.14 1.78 9.66
N GLU A 257 -19.77 2.92 9.09
CA GLU A 257 -19.79 3.18 7.64
C GLU A 257 -18.66 2.48 6.87
N VAL A 258 -17.58 2.11 7.56
CA VAL A 258 -16.49 1.29 7.00
C VAL A 258 -16.76 -0.20 7.13
N GLN A 259 -17.72 -0.61 7.96
CA GLN A 259 -18.02 -2.02 8.19
C GLN A 259 -18.94 -2.57 7.10
N PRO A 260 -18.76 -3.83 6.65
CA PRO A 260 -19.74 -4.50 5.81
C PRO A 260 -21.11 -4.51 6.50
N LYS A 261 -22.17 -4.35 5.72
CA LYS A 261 -23.51 -4.66 6.23
C LYS A 261 -23.62 -6.19 6.34
N GLY A 262 -23.95 -6.67 7.54
CA GLY A 262 -24.22 -8.09 7.78
C GLY A 262 -25.46 -8.59 7.06
#